data_AF-A0A0R2LCI0-F1
#
_entry.id   AF-A0A0R2LCI0-F1
#
_cell.length_a   1.000
_cell.length_b   1.000
_cell.length_c   1.000
_cell.angle_alpha   90.00
_cell.angle_beta   90.00
_cell.angle_gamma   90.00
#
_symmetry.space_group_name_H-M   'P 1'
#
loop_
_entity.id
_entity.type
_entity.pdbx_description
1 polymer ?
#
loop_
_entity_poly.entity_id
_entity_poly.type
_entity_poly.pdbx_seq_one_letter_code
_entity_poly.pdbx_strand_id
1 'polypeptide(L)'
;MTIDELAEASNSSTSFISKIELGKVSNLKINKLVEILEALDLSIQDVFNFPQISDNETLELLHYLEKLPEDKRAKLSEAILSFVSAIQD
;
A
#
# COMPACT_ATOMS: atom_id res chain seq x y z
N MET A 1 -15.12 9.21 -0.39
CA MET A 1 -14.87 10.11 0.75
C MET A 1 -14.73 11.52 0.23
N THR A 2 -15.35 12.50 0.87
CA THR A 2 -15.18 13.94 0.58
C THR A 2 -13.91 14.48 1.26
N ILE A 3 -13.46 15.69 0.88
CA ILE A 3 -12.29 16.33 1.51
C ILE A 3 -12.53 16.56 3.01
N ASP A 4 -13.75 16.93 3.40
CA ASP A 4 -14.11 17.15 4.80
C ASP A 4 -14.12 15.84 5.59
N GLU A 5 -14.68 14.77 5.03
CA GLU A 5 -14.64 13.43 5.63
C GLU A 5 -13.20 12.90 5.79
N LEU A 6 -12.34 13.13 4.79
CA LEU A 6 -10.93 12.71 4.85
C LEU A 6 -10.13 13.55 5.86
N ALA A 7 -10.41 14.85 5.94
CA ALA A 7 -9.80 15.71 6.94
C ALA A 7 -10.16 15.24 8.35
N GLU A 8 -11.43 14.92 8.60
CA GLU A 8 -11.89 14.38 9.87
C GLU A 8 -11.24 13.02 10.18
N ALA A 9 -11.33 12.07 9.25
CA ALA A 9 -10.82 10.71 9.46
C ALA A 9 -9.29 10.64 9.65
N SER A 10 -8.54 11.54 8.99
CA SER A 10 -7.07 11.59 9.10
C SER A 10 -6.56 12.56 10.16
N ASN A 11 -7.43 13.16 10.99
CA ASN A 11 -7.09 14.19 11.97
C ASN A 11 -6.26 15.34 11.33
N SER A 12 -6.75 15.83 10.20
CA SER A 12 -6.13 16.88 9.37
C SER A 12 -7.11 18.04 9.19
N SER A 13 -6.61 19.21 8.76
CA SER A 13 -7.51 20.28 8.33
C SER A 13 -7.93 20.11 6.88
N THR A 14 -9.15 20.49 6.52
CA THR A 14 -9.64 20.53 5.13
C THR A 14 -8.69 21.32 4.23
N SER A 15 -8.16 22.45 4.72
CA SER A 15 -7.18 23.25 3.98
C SER A 15 -5.87 22.50 3.70
N PHE A 16 -5.45 21.64 4.63
CA PHE A 16 -4.25 20.83 4.45
C PHE A 16 -4.46 19.73 3.41
N ILE A 17 -5.57 18.99 3.48
CA ILE A 17 -5.92 17.97 2.48
C ILE A 17 -6.04 18.60 1.09
N SER A 18 -6.73 19.74 0.97
CA SER A 18 -6.83 20.48 -0.30
C SER A 18 -5.46 20.90 -0.85
N LYS A 19 -4.52 21.33 -0.01
CA LYS A 19 -3.15 21.64 -0.46
C LYS A 19 -2.39 20.41 -0.92
N ILE A 20 -2.63 19.24 -0.31
CA ILE A 20 -2.02 17.97 -0.74
C ILE A 20 -2.54 17.60 -2.13
N GLU A 21 -3.86 17.61 -2.36
CA GLU A 21 -4.46 17.29 -3.66
C GLU A 21 -3.96 18.22 -4.79
N LEU A 22 -3.73 19.49 -4.46
CA LEU A 22 -3.18 20.46 -5.41
C LEU A 22 -1.66 20.36 -5.60
N GLY A 23 -0.98 19.42 -4.94
CA GLY A 23 0.48 19.26 -5.00
C GLY A 23 1.27 20.42 -4.37
N LYS A 24 0.65 21.18 -3.46
CA LYS A 24 1.25 22.38 -2.82
C LYS A 24 1.95 22.10 -1.50
N VAL A 25 2.08 20.82 -1.11
CA VAL A 25 2.80 20.39 0.09
C VAL A 25 4.04 19.61 -0.35
N SER A 26 5.23 20.16 -0.09
CA SER A 26 6.51 19.56 -0.48
C SER A 26 7.25 18.86 0.66
N ASN A 27 6.81 19.04 1.91
CA ASN A 27 7.51 18.57 3.11
C ASN A 27 6.59 17.80 4.08
N LEU A 28 5.68 16.99 3.54
CA LEU A 28 4.79 16.13 4.32
C LEU A 28 5.61 15.12 5.13
N LYS A 29 5.39 15.06 6.45
CA LYS A 29 6.00 14.03 7.31
C LYS A 29 5.40 12.66 6.95
N ILE A 30 6.23 11.62 6.88
CA ILE A 30 5.80 10.25 6.55
C ILE A 30 4.66 9.78 7.45
N ASN A 31 4.74 9.97 8.77
CA ASN A 31 3.65 9.55 9.67
C ASN A 31 2.31 10.20 9.31
N LYS A 32 2.33 11.45 8.86
CA LYS A 32 1.11 12.15 8.43
C LYS A 32 0.58 11.63 7.10
N LEU A 33 1.48 11.23 6.20
CA LEU A 33 1.08 10.52 4.99
C LEU A 33 0.40 9.19 5.34
N VAL A 34 0.99 8.40 6.25
CA VAL A 34 0.41 7.13 6.70
C VAL A 34 -1.00 7.32 7.29
N GLU A 35 -1.20 8.30 8.18
CA GLU A 35 -2.53 8.61 8.74
C GLU A 35 -3.58 8.94 7.66
N ILE A 36 -3.19 9.64 6.59
CA ILE A 36 -4.07 9.97 5.47
C ILE A 36 -4.40 8.73 4.63
N LEU A 37 -3.41 7.85 4.42
CA LEU A 37 -3.60 6.61 3.66
C LEU A 37 -4.47 5.61 4.43
N GLU A 38 -4.26 5.44 5.73
CA GLU A 38 -5.08 4.60 6.59
C GLU A 38 -6.55 5.07 6.61
N ALA A 39 -6.79 6.38 6.62
CA ALA A 39 -8.14 6.94 6.50
C ALA A 39 -8.81 6.61 5.15
N LEU A 40 -8.03 6.32 4.11
CA LEU A 40 -8.50 5.87 2.80
C LEU A 40 -8.53 4.35 2.64
N ASP A 41 -8.27 3.60 3.72
CA ASP A 41 -8.09 2.14 3.68
C ASP A 41 -6.95 1.71 2.73
N LEU A 42 -5.91 2.54 2.64
CA LEU A 42 -4.69 2.30 1.87
C LEU A 42 -3.49 2.13 2.79
N SER A 43 -2.58 1.26 2.41
CA SER A 43 -1.27 1.14 3.01
C SER A 43 -0.26 2.07 2.33
N ILE A 44 0.87 2.32 3.00
CA ILE A 44 1.99 3.03 2.38
C ILE A 44 2.54 2.28 1.16
N GLN A 45 2.37 0.96 1.10
CA GLN A 45 2.84 0.13 -0.01
C GLN A 45 1.99 0.38 -1.26
N ASP A 46 0.69 0.61 -1.13
CA ASP A 46 -0.21 0.89 -2.26
C ASP A 46 0.18 2.16 -3.02
N VAL A 47 0.75 3.15 -2.33
CA VAL A 47 1.18 4.41 -2.93
C VAL A 47 2.61 4.36 -3.45
N PHE A 48 3.48 3.61 -2.77
CA PHE A 48 4.89 3.48 -3.14
C PHE A 48 5.18 2.22 -3.98
N ASN A 49 4.14 1.56 -4.50
CA ASN A 49 4.30 0.29 -5.20
C ASN A 49 5.06 0.41 -6.52
N PHE A 50 5.82 -0.65 -6.76
CA PHE A 50 6.88 -0.76 -7.76
C PHE A 50 6.33 -0.60 -9.18
N PRO A 51 6.79 0.39 -9.98
CA PRO A 51 6.29 0.62 -11.35
C PRO A 51 6.45 -0.58 -12.31
N GLN A 52 7.12 -1.64 -11.87
CA GLN A 52 7.39 -2.86 -12.64
C GLN A 52 6.39 -3.99 -12.37
N ILE A 53 5.50 -3.86 -11.38
CA ILE A 53 4.48 -4.88 -11.05
C ILE A 53 3.11 -4.23 -11.20
N SER A 54 2.48 -4.49 -12.36
CA SER A 54 1.15 -3.96 -12.69
C SER A 54 0.19 -5.01 -13.22
N ASP A 55 0.64 -6.26 -13.38
CA ASP A 55 -0.23 -7.37 -13.77
C ASP A 55 -1.09 -7.84 -12.59
N ASN A 56 -2.34 -8.19 -12.89
CA ASN A 56 -3.34 -8.50 -11.89
C ASN A 56 -2.98 -9.77 -11.11
N GLU A 57 -2.38 -10.75 -11.78
CA GLU A 57 -2.02 -12.04 -11.21
C GLU A 57 -0.92 -11.92 -10.15
N THR A 58 0.13 -11.13 -10.39
CA THR A 58 1.19 -10.89 -9.41
C THR A 58 0.68 -10.07 -8.22
N LEU A 59 -0.20 -9.08 -8.47
CA LEU A 59 -0.82 -8.30 -7.40
C LEU A 59 -1.75 -9.16 -6.52
N GLU A 60 -2.56 -10.05 -7.11
CA GLU A 60 -3.39 -10.99 -6.37
C GLU A 60 -2.56 -11.94 -5.50
N LEU A 61 -1.42 -12.42 -6.01
CA LEU A 61 -0.50 -13.25 -5.25
C LEU A 61 0.09 -12.50 -4.04
N LEU A 62 0.56 -11.27 -4.25
CA LEU A 62 1.09 -10.43 -3.16
C LEU A 62 0.02 -10.18 -2.10
N HIS A 63 -1.19 -9.78 -2.52
CA HIS A 63 -2.30 -9.52 -1.62
C HIS A 63 -2.73 -10.77 -0.84
N TYR A 64 -2.68 -11.95 -1.46
CA TYR A 64 -2.93 -13.22 -0.79
C TYR A 64 -1.87 -13.51 0.28
N LEU A 65 -0.59 -13.30 -0.03
CA LEU A 65 0.52 -13.52 0.89
C LEU A 65 0.46 -12.58 2.10
N GLU A 66 0.12 -11.31 1.90
CA GLU A 66 -0.01 -10.32 2.97
C GLU A 66 -1.02 -10.70 4.05
N LYS A 67 -2.12 -11.38 3.67
CA LYS A 67 -3.17 -11.81 4.59
C LYS A 67 -2.80 -13.01 5.46
N LEU A 68 -1.67 -13.67 5.18
CA LEU A 68 -1.25 -14.85 5.92
C LEU A 68 -0.43 -14.50 7.16
N PRO A 69 -0.59 -15.27 8.25
CA PRO A 69 0.36 -15.30 9.36
C PRO A 69 1.78 -15.55 8.87
N GLU A 70 2.78 -14.97 9.55
CA GLU A 70 4.17 -14.97 9.09
C GLU A 70 4.73 -16.37 8.83
N ASP A 71 4.44 -17.34 9.69
CA ASP A 71 4.85 -18.74 9.56
C ASP A 71 4.29 -19.39 8.29
N LYS A 72 3.01 -19.15 8.00
CA LYS A 72 2.33 -19.67 6.81
C LYS A 72 2.78 -18.95 5.54
N ARG A 73 2.96 -17.64 5.62
CA ARG A 73 3.45 -16.81 4.51
C ARG A 73 4.84 -17.26 4.09
N ALA A 74 5.78 -17.38 5.04
CA ALA A 74 7.16 -17.80 4.77
C ALA A 74 7.22 -19.19 4.11
N LYS A 75 6.47 -20.16 4.67
CA LYS A 75 6.42 -21.52 4.13
C LYS A 75 5.85 -21.58 2.71
N LEU A 76 4.81 -20.79 2.42
CA LEU A 76 4.23 -20.74 1.09
C LEU A 76 5.15 -20.05 0.08
N SER A 77 5.78 -18.94 0.47
CA SER A 77 6.76 -18.25 -0.36
C SER A 77 7.93 -19.16 -0.73
N GLU A 78 8.44 -19.94 0.22
CA GLU A 78 9.50 -20.93 -0.05
C GLU A 78 9.05 -21.99 -1.07
N ALA A 79 7.84 -22.53 -0.93
CA ALA A 79 7.31 -23.50 -1.87
C ALA A 79 7.14 -22.94 -3.29
N ILE A 80 6.64 -21.71 -3.42
CA ILE A 80 6.50 -21.02 -4.72
C ILE A 80 7.87 -20.83 -5.36
N LEU A 81 8.85 -20.34 -4.60
CA LEU A 81 10.22 -20.14 -5.11
C LEU A 81 10.85 -21.46 -5.55
N SER A 82 10.70 -22.51 -4.75
CA SER A 82 11.20 -23.84 -5.09
C SER A 82 10.58 -24.40 -6.38
N PHE A 83 9.28 -24.15 -6.59
CA PHE A 83 8.60 -24.56 -7.81
C PHE A 83 9.10 -23.77 -9.02
N VAL A 84 9.21 -22.44 -8.91
CA VAL A 84 9.71 -21.59 -9.99
C VAL A 84 11.14 -21.97 -10.38
N SER A 85 12.02 -22.20 -9.40
CA SER A 85 13.40 -22.63 -9.68
C SER A 85 13.46 -23.97 -10.41
N ALA A 86 12.54 -24.89 -10.12
CA ALA A 86 12.51 -26.20 -10.76
C ALA A 86 12.01 -26.20 -12.22
N ILE A 87 11.41 -25.09 -12.68
CA ILE A 87 10.89 -24.94 -14.05
C ILE A 87 11.80 -24.06 -14.91
N GLN A 88 12.79 -23.40 -14.31
CA GLN A 88 13.77 -22.55 -15.01
C GLN A 88 15.03 -23.32 -15.43
N ASP A 89 15.17 -24.59 -15.00
CA ASP A 89 16.16 -25.58 -15.49
C ASP A 89 15.58 -26.44 -16.63
#